data_AF-A0A227F5T6-F1
#
_entry.id   AF-A0A227F5T6-F1
#
_cell.length_a   1.000
_cell.length_b   1.000
_cell.length_c   1.000
_cell.angle_alpha   90.00
_cell.angle_beta   90.00
_cell.angle_gamma   90.00
#
_symmetry.space_group_name_H-M   'P 1'
#
loop_
_entity.id
_entity.type
_entity.pdbx_description
1 polymer ?
#
loop_
_entity_poly.entity_id
_entity_poly.type
_entity_poly.pdbx_seq_one_letter_code
_entity_poly.pdbx_strand_id
1 'polypeptide(L)' 'VAGVMRRKVLEFFEANNTEVEVGDFSLVELLSSDEVWMCNSLLGVAPVTSITASNNHKTVFPIGKL' A
#
# COMPACT_ATOMS: atom_id res chain seq x y z
N VAL A 1 14.00 -2.37 -5.42
CA VAL A 1 14.46 -3.50 -4.57
C VAL A 1 13.39 -4.58 -4.57
N ALA A 2 13.73 -5.83 -4.87
CA ALA A 2 12.79 -6.95 -4.72
C ALA A 2 12.69 -7.35 -3.23
N GLY A 3 11.90 -6.59 -2.45
CA GLY A 3 11.81 -6.74 -1.00
C GLY A 3 11.24 -8.11 -0.58
N VAL A 4 11.91 -8.77 0.36
CA VAL A 4 11.45 -10.07 0.93
C VAL A 4 10.03 -9.96 1.46
N MET A 5 9.71 -8.87 2.16
CA MET A 5 8.38 -8.65 2.70
C MET A 5 7.31 -8.47 1.61
N ARG A 6 7.61 -7.74 0.53
CA ARG A 6 6.69 -7.59 -0.61
C ARG A 6 6.28 -8.96 -1.17
N ARG A 7 7.22 -9.88 -1.36
CA ARG A 7 6.93 -11.23 -1.86
C ARG A 7 5.94 -11.97 -0.96
N LYS A 8 6.17 -11.95 0.36
CA LYS A 8 5.28 -12.56 1.36
C LYS A 8 3.88 -11.94 1.36
N VAL A 9 3.78 -10.62 1.15
CA VAL A 9 2.49 -9.92 1.05
C VAL A 9 1.73 -10.39 -0.20
N LEU A 10 2.39 -10.51 -1.34
CA LEU A 10 1.77 -11.02 -2.57
C LEU A 10 1.30 -12.47 -2.41
N GLU A 11 2.15 -13.34 -1.85
CA GLU A 11 1.82 -14.75 -1.54
C GLU A 11 0.62 -14.85 -0.59
N PHE A 12 0.54 -13.96 0.41
CA PHE A 12 -0.60 -13.92 1.33
C PHE A 12 -1.90 -13.58 0.60
N PHE A 13 -1.93 -12.55 -0.24
CA PHE A 13 -3.15 -12.17 -0.97
C PHE A 13 -3.56 -13.23 -1.99
N GLU A 14 -2.60 -13.82 -2.71
CA GLU A 14 -2.85 -14.94 -3.62
C GLU A 14 -3.47 -16.13 -2.88
N ALA A 15 -2.94 -16.51 -1.71
CA ALA A 15 -3.48 -17.59 -0.90
C ALA A 15 -4.89 -17.32 -0.35
N ASN A 16 -5.29 -16.05 -0.22
CA ASN A 16 -6.62 -15.64 0.23
C ASN A 16 -7.60 -15.39 -0.93
N ASN A 17 -7.23 -15.71 -2.17
CA ASN A 17 -8.01 -15.44 -3.38
C ASN A 17 -8.38 -13.94 -3.54
N THR A 18 -7.50 -13.05 -3.09
CA THR A 18 -7.61 -11.62 -3.36
C THR A 18 -6.92 -11.30 -4.68
N GLU A 19 -7.56 -10.52 -5.54
CA GLU A 19 -6.96 -10.08 -6.80
C GLU A 19 -5.76 -9.16 -6.53
N VAL A 20 -4.65 -9.42 -7.21
CA VAL A 20 -3.39 -8.69 -7.05
C VAL A 20 -2.91 -8.20 -8.39
N GLU A 21 -2.83 -6.88 -8.53
CA GLU A 21 -2.24 -6.24 -9.69
C GLU A 21 -0.81 -5.75 -9.38
N VAL A 22 0.14 -6.14 -10.23
CA VAL A 22 1.51 -5.65 -10.18
C VAL A 22 1.79 -4.89 -11.48
N GLY A 23 1.86 -3.56 -11.36
CA GLY A 23 2.12 -2.69 -12.49
C GLY A 23 2.64 -1.33 -12.05
N ASP A 24 2.58 -0.39 -12.99
CA ASP A 24 2.88 1.02 -12.74
C ASP A 24 1.61 1.74 -12.37
N PHE A 25 1.62 2.43 -11.22
CA PHE A 25 0.50 3.23 -10.73
C PHE A 25 0.93 4.69 -10.65
N SER A 26 0.06 5.59 -11.09
CA SER A 26 0.27 7.03 -11.01
C SER A 26 0.13 7.54 -9.57
N LEU A 27 0.69 8.73 -9.31
CA LEU A 27 0.51 9.40 -8.03
C LEU A 27 -0.98 9.69 -7.74
N VAL A 28 -1.78 9.98 -8.77
CA VAL A 28 -3.21 10.26 -8.62
C VAL A 28 -3.94 9.01 -8.11
N GLU A 29 -3.67 7.85 -8.70
CA GLU A 29 -4.26 6.56 -8.27
C GLU A 29 -3.90 6.25 -6.82
N LEU A 30 -2.63 6.41 -6.44
CA LEU A 30 -2.17 6.23 -5.05
C LEU A 30 -2.92 7.15 -4.07
N LEU A 31 -3.06 8.43 -4.40
CA LEU A 31 -3.71 9.40 -3.52
C LEU A 31 -5.25 9.24 -3.48
N SER A 32 -5.83 8.52 -4.44
CA SER A 32 -7.27 8.21 -4.48
C SER A 32 -7.62 6.81 -3.94
N SER A 33 -6.64 6.01 -3.55
CA SER A 33 -6.85 4.64 -3.06
C SER A 33 -7.61 4.65 -1.73
N ASP A 34 -8.47 3.65 -1.51
CA ASP A 34 -9.25 3.53 -0.26
C ASP A 34 -8.36 3.35 0.98
N GLU A 35 -7.32 2.52 0.84
CA GLU A 35 -6.33 2.22 1.88
C GLU A 35 -4.92 2.10 1.28
N VAL A 36 -3.91 2.43 2.09
CA VAL A 36 -2.51 2.32 1.70
C VAL A 36 -1.69 1.72 2.84
N TRP A 37 -0.80 0.79 2.49
CA TRP A 37 0.16 0.19 3.41
C TRP A 37 1.58 0.28 2.88
N MET A 38 2.54 0.31 3.79
CA MET A 38 3.95 0.12 3.49
C MET A 38 4.42 -1.23 4.03
N CYS A 39 5.33 -1.89 3.33
CA CYS A 39 5.93 -3.13 3.81
C CYS A 39 7.45 -3.12 3.72
N ASN A 40 8.12 -3.65 4.73
CA ASN A 40 9.55 -3.90 4.71
C ASN A 40 9.92 -5.05 5.68
N SER A 41 11.15 -5.55 5.60
CA SER A 41 11.57 -6.69 6.42
C SER A 41 11.74 -6.40 7.91
N LEU A 42 11.73 -5.13 8.32
CA LEU A 42 11.93 -4.72 9.71
C LEU A 42 10.59 -4.53 10.44
N LEU A 43 9.66 -3.80 9.83
CA LEU A 43 8.36 -3.43 10.39
C LEU A 43 7.24 -4.38 9.98
N GLY A 44 7.47 -5.27 9.01
CA GLY A 44 6.39 -6.08 8.44
C GLY A 44 5.51 -5.25 7.52
N VAL A 45 4.22 -5.14 7.85
CA VAL A 45 3.24 -4.32 7.14
C VAL A 45 2.72 -3.27 8.10
N ALA A 46 2.77 -1.99 7.69
CA ALA A 46 2.30 -0.87 8.49
C ALA A 46 1.29 -0.03 7.68
N PRO A 47 0.17 0.39 8.30
CA PRO A 47 -0.81 1.26 7.66
C PRO A 47 -0.25 2.66 7.45
N VAL A 48 -0.55 3.25 6.30
CA VAL A 48 -0.27 4.66 6.01
C VAL A 48 -1.53 5.46 6.29
N THR A 49 -1.54 6.27 7.35
CA THR A 49 -2.73 7.06 7.74
C THR A 49 -2.81 8.40 7.01
N SER A 50 -1.69 8.92 6.49
CA SER A 50 -1.70 10.11 5.63
C SER A 50 -0.42 10.27 4.82
N ILE A 51 -0.51 10.93 3.68
CA ILE A 51 0.62 11.38 2.85
C ILE A 51 0.49 12.89 2.64
N THR A 52 1.59 13.62 2.88
CA THR A 52 1.68 15.06 2.60
C THR A 52 2.48 15.28 1.32
N ALA A 53 1.85 15.88 0.31
CA ALA A 53 2.50 16.23 -0.94
C ALA A 53 3.32 17.52 -0.81
N SER A 54 4.22 17.76 -1.76
CA SER A 54 5.14 18.91 -1.75
C SER A 54 4.45 20.28 -1.78
N ASN A 55 3.18 20.35 -2.19
CA ASN A 55 2.34 21.55 -2.15
C ASN A 55 1.60 21.72 -0.79
N ASN A 56 2.02 20.99 0.25
CA ASN A 56 1.38 20.91 1.57
C ASN A 56 -0.05 20.35 1.57
N HIS A 57 -0.51 19.75 0.47
CA HIS A 57 -1.76 19.02 0.46
C HIS A 57 -1.61 17.70 1.23
N LYS A 58 -2.51 17.44 2.19
CA LYS A 58 -2.52 16.22 3.01
C LYS A 58 -3.66 15.32 2.57
N THR A 59 -3.33 14.12 2.09
CA THR A 59 -4.29 13.04 1.83
C THR A 59 -4.35 12.13 3.05
N VAL A 60 -5.54 11.77 3.50
CA VAL A 60 -5.79 10.91 4.67
C VAL A 60 -6.42 9.61 4.20
N PHE A 61 -5.89 8.48 4.69
CA PHE A 61 -6.39 7.14 4.38
C PHE A 61 -7.04 6.54 5.63
N PRO A 62 -8.35 6.27 5.63
CA PRO A 62 -9.01 5.55 6.70
C PRO A 62 -8.56 4.07 6.70
N ILE A 63 -8.51 3.44 7.89
CA ILE A 63 -8.10 2.03 8.02
C ILE A 63 -9.33 1.17 8.30
N GLY A 64 -9.44 0.02 7.62
CA GLY A 64 -10.52 -0.95 7.83
C GLY A 64 -11.78 -0.70 6.98
N LYS A 65 -11.60 -0.24 5.75
CA LYS A 65 -12.61 -0.13 4.71
C LYS A 65 -12.71 -1.37 3.80
N LEU A 66 -11.68 -2.23 3.77
CA LEU A 66 -11.71 -3.54 3.09
C LEU A 66 -12.49 -4.62 3.85
#